data_AF-A0A7W0FNC5-F1
#
_entry.id   AF-A0A7W0FNC5-F1
#
_cell.length_a   1.000
_cell.length_b   1.000
_cell.length_c   1.000
_cell.angle_alpha   90.00
_cell.angle_beta   90.00
_cell.angle_gamma   90.00
#
_symmetry.space_group_name_H-M   'P 1'
#
loop_
_entity.id
_entity.type
_entity.pdbx_description
1 polymer ?
#
loop_
_entity_poly.entity_id
_entity_poly.type
_entity_poly.pdbx_seq_one_letter_code
_entity_poly.pdbx_strand_id
1 'polypeptide(L)'
;MDFREYASHETSAVVSRLLTSQADAQIRRAREALDLAARELDTSVAPVGAEDEIRDLVQRIEAAAGIAVQRVQQEAQKTLHAVGEELAAARREAADANLVVTTLRGEVAALVDRAGTAEADLDATIEAHRQIEMELGGLRELLEGSRAEATRLTAELEAGHAERGLLVETLAAARELQARVESALTAAESAVAEGADSRATLQEELVAARARMTTLEEARAALQADLETSQAALRASETEVDATRAALAEAEANLETSRTALNRAESERDALGGALKAAEAERDRMTLLEAAASACRELGAADSMSGLLEMLVSQVSKQFTRAAIFRVKAHHLEGEHAVGFDAATDVSKLIIPLTLDSLVTRAHASGAFARLGPGDGSAGPAPFDGSPHVAIAVPITFQGDILAVLYADSDDPAAGPHEERPAFASVLAGHATVLLGRMSQELKTLQELRDYASMLLQEAQQMYAADVESGRGEAERRRRLQDTLDCARQLYAQRAALEGSAAAGLLDEQIAAAITAAPDTPFTEDLALAAGHGENARRSAS
;
A
#
# COMPACT_ATOMS: atom_id res chain seq x y z
N MET A 1 61.73 -38.95 95.39
CA MET A 1 62.71 -39.69 96.20
C MET A 1 64.09 -39.49 95.61
N ASP A 2 64.95 -38.68 96.21
CA ASP A 2 65.85 -39.15 97.27
C ASP A 2 66.64 -40.44 97.00
N PHE A 3 67.94 -40.28 96.74
CA PHE A 3 68.95 -40.96 97.57
C PHE A 3 69.72 -39.96 98.44
N ARG A 4 69.92 -38.72 97.96
CA ARG A 4 70.68 -37.68 98.66
C ARG A 4 69.83 -36.76 99.54
N GLU A 5 68.63 -36.42 99.09
CA GLU A 5 67.58 -35.99 100.01
C GLU A 5 67.17 -37.17 100.93
N TYR A 6 67.33 -38.47 100.52
CA TYR A 6 66.91 -39.66 101.33
C TYR A 6 67.72 -39.77 102.59
N ALA A 7 69.05 -39.66 102.45
CA ALA A 7 69.98 -39.84 103.54
C ALA A 7 69.98 -38.63 104.52
N SER A 8 69.66 -37.43 104.02
CA SER A 8 69.48 -36.21 104.83
C SER A 8 68.12 -36.22 105.56
N HIS A 9 67.08 -36.70 104.90
CA HIS A 9 65.73 -36.83 105.46
C HIS A 9 65.60 -38.06 106.39
N GLU A 10 66.33 -39.16 106.18
CA GLU A 10 66.37 -40.31 107.10
C GLU A 10 67.15 -40.02 108.39
N THR A 11 68.24 -39.24 108.34
CA THR A 11 69.01 -38.94 109.56
C THR A 11 68.37 -37.84 110.41
N SER A 12 67.63 -36.88 109.81
CA SER A 12 66.76 -35.96 110.54
C SER A 12 65.50 -36.63 111.12
N ALA A 13 65.00 -37.69 110.48
CA ALA A 13 63.78 -38.42 110.91
C ALA A 13 64.02 -39.49 111.99
N VAL A 14 65.22 -40.05 112.12
CA VAL A 14 65.54 -41.04 113.17
C VAL A 14 65.77 -40.38 114.54
N VAL A 15 66.30 -39.15 114.61
CA VAL A 15 66.53 -38.47 115.90
C VAL A 15 65.30 -37.68 116.38
N SER A 16 64.53 -37.04 115.50
CA SER A 16 63.29 -36.35 115.90
C SER A 16 62.15 -37.28 116.32
N ARG A 17 62.16 -38.57 115.92
CA ARG A 17 61.18 -39.55 116.44
C ARG A 17 61.54 -40.10 117.83
N LEU A 18 62.81 -40.01 118.23
CA LEU A 18 63.25 -40.40 119.57
C LEU A 18 63.01 -39.32 120.63
N LEU A 19 62.83 -38.04 120.23
CA LEU A 19 62.65 -36.91 121.15
C LEU A 19 61.20 -36.46 121.41
N THR A 20 60.20 -36.93 120.65
CA THR A 20 58.82 -36.41 120.80
C THR A 20 57.74 -37.45 121.03
N SER A 21 58.07 -38.75 121.11
CA SER A 21 57.08 -39.79 121.45
C SER A 21 57.21 -40.37 122.87
N GLN A 22 58.30 -40.11 123.59
CA GLN A 22 58.50 -40.59 124.97
C GLN A 22 58.24 -39.53 126.05
N ALA A 23 58.06 -38.24 125.69
CA ALA A 23 57.86 -37.13 126.62
C ALA A 23 56.37 -36.78 126.93
N ASP A 24 55.42 -36.85 125.98
CA ASP A 24 54.04 -36.36 126.22
C ASP A 24 52.96 -37.45 126.38
N ALA A 25 53.35 -38.72 126.34
CA ALA A 25 52.45 -39.85 126.65
C ALA A 25 52.59 -40.39 128.10
N GLN A 26 53.75 -40.27 128.77
CA GLN A 26 53.89 -40.67 130.19
C GLN A 26 53.67 -39.54 131.22
N ILE A 27 53.63 -38.27 130.81
CA ILE A 27 53.09 -37.15 131.63
C ILE A 27 51.57 -37.30 131.88
N ARG A 28 50.86 -38.11 131.09
CA ARG A 28 49.49 -38.54 131.41
C ARG A 28 49.43 -39.77 132.33
N ARG A 29 50.42 -40.69 132.31
CA ARG A 29 50.55 -41.74 133.36
C ARG A 29 50.94 -41.17 134.73
N ALA A 30 51.59 -40.01 134.77
CA ALA A 30 51.83 -39.25 135.98
C ALA A 30 50.56 -38.65 136.62
N ARG A 31 49.40 -38.66 135.95
CA ARG A 31 48.12 -38.21 136.55
C ARG A 31 47.16 -39.33 136.93
N GLU A 32 47.35 -40.56 136.43
CA GLU A 32 46.45 -41.68 136.77
C GLU A 32 46.98 -42.60 137.89
N ALA A 33 48.31 -42.74 138.09
CA ALA A 33 48.85 -43.56 139.18
C ALA A 33 49.00 -42.80 140.53
N LEU A 34 49.04 -41.47 140.49
CA LEU A 34 49.13 -40.62 141.69
C LEU A 34 47.81 -40.54 142.48
N ASP A 35 46.66 -40.83 141.86
CA ASP A 35 45.35 -40.79 142.55
C ASP A 35 44.77 -42.18 142.90
N LEU A 36 45.33 -43.29 142.41
CA LEU A 36 44.82 -44.64 142.72
C LEU A 36 45.49 -45.33 143.94
N ALA A 37 46.74 -44.99 144.30
CA ALA A 37 47.42 -45.59 145.47
C ALA A 37 47.57 -44.64 146.68
N ALA A 38 47.18 -43.37 146.53
CA ALA A 38 46.83 -42.49 147.66
C ALA A 38 45.59 -42.98 148.43
N ARG A 39 45.04 -44.16 148.09
CA ARG A 39 43.92 -44.82 148.76
C ARG A 39 44.25 -46.16 149.43
N GLU A 40 45.51 -46.63 149.45
CA GLU A 40 45.87 -47.87 150.19
C GLU A 40 46.89 -47.70 151.34
N LEU A 41 47.47 -46.51 151.53
CA LEU A 41 47.54 -45.92 152.87
C LEU A 41 46.13 -45.32 153.08
N ASP A 42 45.31 -45.64 154.06
CA ASP A 42 45.67 -46.01 155.42
C ASP A 42 44.35 -46.30 156.15
N THR A 43 43.79 -47.51 155.97
CA THR A 43 42.91 -48.22 156.95
C THR A 43 42.33 -49.53 156.38
N SER A 44 43.18 -50.56 156.30
CA SER A 44 42.84 -51.84 156.94
C SER A 44 43.53 -51.88 158.31
N VAL A 45 43.00 -51.10 159.23
CA VAL A 45 43.08 -51.25 160.69
C VAL A 45 41.68 -50.82 161.14
N ALA A 46 40.84 -51.58 161.81
CA ALA A 46 40.86 -52.93 162.34
C ALA A 46 39.39 -53.28 162.64
N PRO A 47 39.05 -54.53 163.00
CA PRO A 47 37.85 -54.77 163.76
C PRO A 47 38.09 -54.55 165.26
N VAL A 48 37.15 -53.80 165.86
CA VAL A 48 36.45 -54.09 167.14
C VAL A 48 37.18 -53.73 168.45
N GLY A 49 36.64 -52.90 169.36
CA GLY A 49 35.33 -52.19 169.50
C GLY A 49 35.51 -50.75 170.05
N ALA A 50 34.50 -49.85 170.19
CA ALA A 50 33.06 -50.00 170.45
C ALA A 50 32.20 -48.78 169.98
N GLU A 51 31.10 -49.05 169.26
CA GLU A 51 29.67 -48.74 169.54
C GLU A 51 29.02 -47.35 169.83
N ASP A 52 29.48 -46.16 169.38
CA ASP A 52 28.60 -44.94 169.48
C ASP A 52 28.46 -43.93 168.28
N GLU A 53 29.14 -44.00 167.12
CA GLU A 53 29.09 -42.91 166.07
C GLU A 53 28.19 -43.11 164.80
N ILE A 54 27.40 -44.18 164.72
CA ILE A 54 26.47 -44.42 163.59
C ILE A 54 25.25 -43.47 163.57
N ARG A 55 25.14 -42.47 164.47
CA ARG A 55 23.91 -41.67 164.61
C ARG A 55 23.92 -40.20 164.10
N ASP A 56 25.04 -39.58 163.64
CA ASP A 56 25.09 -38.13 163.29
C ASP A 56 25.37 -37.70 161.81
N LEU A 57 25.89 -38.53 160.86
CA LEU A 57 26.24 -38.07 159.47
C LEU A 57 25.20 -38.35 158.35
N VAL A 58 24.07 -38.98 158.68
CA VAL A 58 22.94 -39.18 157.74
C VAL A 58 22.04 -37.91 157.61
N GLN A 59 22.25 -36.82 158.38
CA GLN A 59 21.40 -35.61 158.32
C GLN A 59 21.94 -34.44 157.45
N ARG A 60 23.14 -34.54 156.84
CA ARG A 60 23.69 -33.53 155.91
C ARG A 60 23.70 -34.03 154.46
N ILE A 61 22.92 -33.32 153.66
CA ILE A 61 23.19 -33.04 152.24
C ILE A 61 22.68 -34.10 151.26
N GLU A 62 21.36 -34.31 151.40
CA GLU A 62 20.37 -34.36 150.33
C GLU A 62 19.85 -32.94 149.88
N ALA A 63 20.38 -31.80 150.39
CA ALA A 63 19.85 -30.44 150.14
C ALA A 63 20.50 -29.59 149.01
N ALA A 64 21.47 -30.11 148.22
CA ALA A 64 22.12 -29.40 147.08
C ALA A 64 21.87 -30.09 145.72
N ALA A 65 20.72 -30.74 145.60
CA ALA A 65 20.07 -31.09 144.35
C ALA A 65 19.91 -29.90 143.37
N GLY A 66 19.77 -30.22 142.09
CA GLY A 66 18.59 -29.80 141.30
C GLY A 66 18.45 -28.36 140.77
N ILE A 67 19.12 -27.32 141.29
CA ILE A 67 18.69 -25.92 141.03
C ILE A 67 19.68 -25.06 140.17
N ALA A 68 20.80 -25.62 139.61
CA ALA A 68 21.74 -24.91 138.69
C ALA A 68 21.91 -25.45 137.23
N VAL A 69 21.13 -26.45 136.77
CA VAL A 69 21.03 -26.84 135.34
C VAL A 69 20.45 -25.74 134.43
N GLN A 70 19.83 -24.66 134.91
CA GLN A 70 18.91 -23.87 134.06
C GLN A 70 19.08 -22.34 134.06
N ARG A 71 20.03 -21.73 134.79
CA ARG A 71 20.06 -20.26 134.89
C ARG A 71 20.77 -19.53 133.76
N VAL A 72 22.07 -19.71 133.54
CA VAL A 72 22.79 -18.67 132.78
C VAL A 72 23.30 -19.12 131.40
N GLN A 73 22.52 -20.02 130.82
CA GLN A 73 21.96 -19.88 129.47
C GLN A 73 21.26 -18.49 129.20
N GLN A 74 21.43 -17.48 130.07
CA GLN A 74 20.96 -16.09 130.05
C GLN A 74 22.14 -15.06 130.15
N GLU A 75 23.39 -15.39 129.77
CA GLU A 75 24.48 -14.39 129.55
C GLU A 75 25.48 -14.76 128.42
N ALA A 76 25.11 -15.70 127.53
CA ALA A 76 25.44 -15.63 126.09
C ALA A 76 24.62 -14.52 125.38
N GLN A 77 24.01 -13.58 126.11
CA GLN A 77 23.06 -12.62 125.56
C GLN A 77 23.29 -11.18 126.04
N LYS A 78 24.37 -10.96 126.79
CA LYS A 78 24.90 -9.64 127.02
C LYS A 78 26.17 -9.48 126.21
N THR A 79 26.16 -8.40 125.48
CA THR A 79 27.33 -7.54 125.40
C THR A 79 28.59 -8.23 124.83
N LEU A 80 28.68 -8.68 123.56
CA LEU A 80 27.82 -8.57 122.37
C LEU A 80 27.13 -7.22 122.09
N HIS A 81 27.66 -6.16 122.68
CA HIS A 81 27.06 -4.83 122.71
C HIS A 81 27.92 -3.88 123.52
N ALA A 82 29.20 -4.14 123.60
CA ALA A 82 30.09 -3.15 124.16
C ALA A 82 31.36 -3.30 123.35
N VAL A 83 31.20 -3.12 122.05
CA VAL A 83 31.29 -1.76 121.51
C VAL A 83 32.78 -1.47 121.65
N GLY A 84 33.49 -1.53 120.53
CA GLY A 84 33.15 -0.60 119.46
C GLY A 84 33.33 0.86 119.92
N GLU A 85 33.92 1.08 121.12
CA GLU A 85 34.19 2.38 121.70
C GLU A 85 35.69 2.68 121.83
N GLU A 86 36.62 1.72 121.97
CA GLU A 86 38.06 2.08 122.10
C GLU A 86 39.00 1.61 120.98
N LEU A 87 38.43 1.10 119.88
CA LEU A 87 38.97 1.32 118.53
C LEU A 87 38.96 2.83 118.15
N ALA A 88 38.39 3.72 118.99
CA ALA A 88 38.44 5.18 118.85
C ALA A 88 39.39 5.93 119.82
N ALA A 89 40.04 5.28 120.80
CA ALA A 89 40.84 5.95 121.85
C ALA A 89 42.38 5.84 121.70
N ALA A 90 42.99 4.67 121.50
CA ALA A 90 44.47 4.58 121.49
C ALA A 90 45.16 5.12 120.21
N ARG A 91 44.40 5.42 119.16
CA ARG A 91 44.87 6.28 118.06
C ARG A 91 45.14 7.74 118.50
N ARG A 92 44.86 8.14 119.76
CA ARG A 92 45.27 9.44 120.35
C ARG A 92 46.48 9.40 121.29
N GLU A 93 46.94 8.25 121.80
CA GLU A 93 47.88 8.21 122.95
C GLU A 93 49.24 7.52 122.68
N ALA A 94 49.86 7.75 121.53
CA ALA A 94 51.33 7.71 121.50
C ALA A 94 51.95 8.37 120.27
N ALA A 95 51.18 9.22 119.58
CA ALA A 95 51.76 10.43 119.02
C ALA A 95 52.59 11.21 120.08
N ASP A 96 52.39 10.96 121.40
CA ASP A 96 53.18 11.46 122.54
C ASP A 96 54.47 10.67 122.91
N ALA A 97 54.71 9.43 122.45
CA ALA A 97 55.96 8.69 122.78
C ALA A 97 57.11 8.91 121.77
N ASN A 98 56.82 9.53 120.62
CA ASN A 98 57.81 9.97 119.63
C ASN A 98 58.73 11.13 120.13
N LEU A 99 58.65 11.55 121.41
CA LEU A 99 59.44 12.64 122.00
C LEU A 99 60.50 12.18 123.06
N VAL A 100 60.52 10.89 123.48
CA VAL A 100 61.33 10.43 124.65
C VAL A 100 62.56 9.55 124.31
N VAL A 101 62.58 8.73 123.25
CA VAL A 101 63.78 7.91 122.90
C VAL A 101 64.94 8.73 122.32
N THR A 102 64.66 9.93 121.81
CA THR A 102 65.68 10.93 121.50
C THR A 102 66.37 11.52 122.75
N THR A 103 66.02 11.12 123.99
CA THR A 103 66.62 11.59 125.26
C THR A 103 67.42 10.50 126.01
N LEU A 104 67.18 9.20 125.74
CA LEU A 104 68.06 8.07 126.15
C LEU A 104 69.18 7.77 125.12
N ARG A 105 69.30 8.64 124.11
CA ARG A 105 70.54 9.39 123.84
C ARG A 105 71.58 9.30 124.98
N GLY A 106 72.85 9.35 124.60
CA GLY A 106 73.88 9.88 125.49
C GLY A 106 74.34 8.93 126.61
N GLU A 107 73.51 8.02 127.10
CA GLU A 107 73.86 7.10 128.19
C GLU A 107 74.67 5.86 127.72
N VAL A 108 74.54 5.37 126.47
CA VAL A 108 75.39 4.28 125.91
C VAL A 108 76.69 4.81 125.26
N ALA A 109 76.77 6.12 125.04
CA ALA A 109 78.04 6.80 124.82
C ALA A 109 78.90 6.91 126.10
N ALA A 110 78.52 6.27 127.22
CA ALA A 110 79.35 6.07 128.41
C ALA A 110 79.86 4.60 128.58
N LEU A 111 79.66 3.73 127.57
CA LEU A 111 80.15 2.35 127.49
C LEU A 111 81.15 2.05 126.35
N VAL A 112 81.41 2.94 125.38
CA VAL A 112 82.59 3.84 125.42
C VAL A 112 83.67 3.40 126.40
N ASP A 113 84.89 3.28 125.90
CA ASP A 113 86.14 3.42 126.66
C ASP A 113 86.42 2.43 127.80
N ARG A 114 85.45 1.62 128.23
CA ARG A 114 85.62 0.74 129.38
C ARG A 114 86.32 -0.57 129.05
N ALA A 115 86.60 -0.90 127.79
CA ALA A 115 87.25 -2.20 127.55
C ALA A 115 87.94 -2.36 126.19
N GLY A 116 88.57 -1.37 125.55
CA GLY A 116 89.64 -0.56 126.17
C GLY A 116 90.86 -1.39 126.65
N THR A 117 90.69 -2.67 126.95
CA THR A 117 91.68 -3.54 127.59
C THR A 117 91.81 -4.94 126.94
N ALA A 118 90.96 -5.32 125.97
CA ALA A 118 91.14 -6.55 125.16
C ALA A 118 91.96 -6.32 123.88
N GLU A 119 92.17 -5.05 123.53
CA GLU A 119 93.02 -4.55 122.44
C GLU A 119 94.53 -4.78 122.66
N ALA A 120 94.94 -5.61 123.63
CA ALA A 120 96.35 -5.98 123.87
C ALA A 120 96.63 -7.51 123.83
N ASP A 121 95.60 -8.32 123.53
CA ASP A 121 95.72 -9.75 123.18
C ASP A 121 95.67 -10.00 121.64
N LEU A 122 95.59 -8.98 120.77
CA LEU A 122 96.78 -8.28 120.23
C LEU A 122 98.07 -9.11 120.20
N ASP A 123 98.78 -8.88 119.12
CA ASP A 123 100.21 -9.09 118.90
C ASP A 123 100.74 -10.53 118.88
N ALA A 124 100.16 -11.49 119.60
CA ALA A 124 100.78 -12.82 119.70
C ALA A 124 100.47 -13.79 118.53
N THR A 125 99.26 -13.82 117.99
CA THR A 125 98.88 -14.88 117.02
C THR A 125 99.32 -14.60 115.58
N ILE A 126 99.70 -13.35 115.30
CA ILE A 126 100.10 -12.85 113.97
C ILE A 126 101.48 -13.42 113.54
N GLU A 127 102.35 -13.82 114.48
CA GLU A 127 103.68 -14.32 114.12
C GLU A 127 103.70 -15.81 113.73
N ALA A 128 102.75 -16.60 114.24
CA ALA A 128 102.64 -18.05 113.95
C ALA A 128 102.23 -18.35 112.49
N HIS A 129 101.55 -17.42 111.81
CA HIS A 129 101.09 -17.60 110.43
C HIS A 129 102.23 -17.44 109.40
N ARG A 130 103.33 -16.76 109.77
CA ARG A 130 104.39 -16.35 108.84
C ARG A 130 105.40 -17.45 108.51
N GLN A 131 105.49 -18.49 109.33
CA GLN A 131 106.55 -19.50 109.21
C GLN A 131 106.14 -20.73 108.37
N ILE A 132 104.83 -20.99 108.22
CA ILE A 132 104.30 -22.11 107.44
C ILE A 132 104.26 -21.80 105.93
N GLU A 133 104.16 -20.52 105.55
CA GLU A 133 104.16 -20.09 104.14
C GLU A 133 105.50 -20.30 103.41
N MET A 134 106.64 -20.42 104.10
CA MET A 134 107.94 -20.61 103.44
C MET A 134 108.19 -22.04 102.93
N GLU A 135 107.70 -23.08 103.60
CA GLU A 135 107.97 -24.48 103.22
C GLU A 135 107.06 -24.96 102.06
N LEU A 136 105.91 -24.32 101.85
CA LEU A 136 105.02 -24.53 100.71
C LEU A 136 105.49 -23.87 99.39
N GLY A 137 106.55 -23.04 99.44
CA GLY A 137 107.14 -22.37 98.27
C GLY A 137 108.19 -23.22 97.53
N GLY A 138 109.08 -23.92 98.24
CA GLY A 138 110.23 -24.60 97.62
C GLY A 138 109.92 -25.90 96.86
N LEU A 139 108.82 -26.59 97.17
CA LEU A 139 108.45 -27.86 96.54
C LEU A 139 107.53 -27.72 95.31
N ARG A 140 106.95 -26.54 95.08
CA ARG A 140 106.09 -26.26 93.90
C ARG A 140 106.89 -25.86 92.66
N GLU A 141 108.01 -25.14 92.82
CA GLU A 141 108.86 -24.67 91.70
C GLU A 141 109.53 -25.80 90.89
N LEU A 142 109.94 -26.90 91.54
CA LEU A 142 110.60 -28.03 90.85
C LEU A 142 109.65 -28.89 90.00
N LEU A 143 108.36 -28.88 90.30
CA LEU A 143 107.36 -29.72 89.62
C LEU A 143 106.70 -29.02 88.43
N GLU A 144 106.65 -27.68 88.44
CA GLU A 144 106.15 -26.87 87.31
C GLU A 144 107.14 -26.79 86.14
N GLY A 145 108.45 -26.78 86.40
CA GLY A 145 109.48 -26.77 85.34
C GLY A 145 109.44 -28.00 84.42
N SER A 146 109.19 -29.19 84.97
CA SER A 146 109.16 -30.44 84.19
C SER A 146 107.85 -30.64 83.39
N ARG A 147 106.75 -29.98 83.77
CA ARG A 147 105.46 -30.07 83.07
C ARG A 147 105.37 -29.13 81.87
N ALA A 148 106.05 -27.99 81.89
CA ALA A 148 106.03 -27.02 80.79
C ALA A 148 106.75 -27.54 79.51
N GLU A 149 107.78 -28.37 79.66
CA GLU A 149 108.55 -28.91 78.53
C GLU A 149 107.79 -30.04 77.79
N ALA A 150 107.01 -30.85 78.51
CA ALA A 150 106.17 -31.89 77.92
C ALA A 150 104.96 -31.35 77.13
N THR A 151 104.37 -30.22 77.57
CA THR A 151 103.27 -29.57 76.84
C THR A 151 103.69 -28.94 75.51
N ARG A 152 104.96 -28.49 75.37
CA ARG A 152 105.44 -27.86 74.12
C ARG A 152 105.58 -28.86 72.96
N LEU A 153 106.11 -30.05 73.22
CA LEU A 153 106.32 -31.08 72.20
C LEU A 153 105.01 -31.74 71.72
N THR A 154 103.95 -31.70 72.53
CA THR A 154 102.65 -32.27 72.16
C THR A 154 101.88 -31.35 71.19
N ALA A 155 102.03 -30.02 71.34
CA ALA A 155 101.41 -29.03 70.46
C ALA A 155 102.02 -28.98 69.04
N GLU A 156 103.32 -29.28 68.89
CA GLU A 156 103.99 -29.31 67.58
C GLU A 156 103.55 -30.51 66.70
N LEU A 157 103.07 -31.61 67.31
CA LEU A 157 102.61 -32.81 66.60
C LEU A 157 101.15 -32.68 66.10
N GLU A 158 100.29 -31.98 66.84
CA GLU A 158 98.90 -31.74 66.43
C GLU A 158 98.79 -30.72 65.27
N ALA A 159 99.71 -29.74 65.20
CA ALA A 159 99.77 -28.79 64.10
C ALA A 159 100.09 -29.46 62.74
N GLY A 160 100.97 -30.48 62.73
CA GLY A 160 101.32 -31.22 61.51
C GLY A 160 100.21 -32.12 60.96
N HIS A 161 99.29 -32.59 61.81
CA HIS A 161 98.14 -33.39 61.37
C HIS A 161 97.01 -32.55 60.75
N ALA A 162 96.85 -31.30 61.18
CA ALA A 162 95.86 -30.38 60.59
C ALA A 162 96.23 -29.93 59.16
N GLU A 163 97.52 -29.71 58.88
CA GLU A 163 98.00 -29.27 57.56
C GLU A 163 97.81 -30.34 56.47
N ARG A 164 97.90 -31.63 56.83
CA ARG A 164 97.73 -32.75 55.89
C ARG A 164 96.27 -32.99 55.48
N GLY A 165 95.30 -32.60 56.31
CA GLY A 165 93.86 -32.68 55.98
C GLY A 165 93.45 -31.71 54.87
N LEU A 166 93.94 -30.47 54.91
CA LEU A 166 93.64 -29.42 53.93
C LEU A 166 94.13 -29.76 52.51
N LEU A 167 95.23 -30.49 52.38
CA LEU A 167 95.78 -30.89 51.06
C LEU A 167 94.97 -32.00 50.37
N VAL A 168 94.23 -32.83 51.12
CA VAL A 168 93.40 -33.88 50.52
C VAL A 168 92.08 -33.31 49.99
N GLU A 169 91.50 -32.34 50.70
CA GLU A 169 90.24 -31.71 50.32
C GLU A 169 90.37 -30.83 49.07
N THR A 170 91.48 -30.11 48.93
CA THR A 170 91.77 -29.27 47.76
C THR A 170 91.99 -30.08 46.47
N LEU A 171 92.55 -31.29 46.56
CA LEU A 171 92.72 -32.19 45.42
C LEU A 171 91.40 -32.82 44.93
N ALA A 172 90.41 -33.00 45.81
CA ALA A 172 89.09 -33.48 45.43
C ALA A 172 88.30 -32.40 44.66
N ALA A 173 88.34 -31.14 45.13
CA ALA A 173 87.66 -30.02 44.48
C ALA A 173 88.19 -29.74 43.05
N ALA A 174 89.50 -29.90 42.83
CA ALA A 174 90.09 -29.69 41.50
C ALA A 174 89.61 -30.72 40.45
N ARG A 175 89.38 -31.98 40.84
CA ARG A 175 88.90 -33.02 39.93
C ARG A 175 87.42 -32.85 39.58
N GLU A 176 86.61 -32.37 40.51
CA GLU A 176 85.20 -32.08 40.24
C GLU A 176 85.03 -30.92 39.23
N LEU A 177 85.89 -29.90 39.33
CA LEU A 177 85.87 -28.77 38.41
C LEU A 177 86.24 -29.18 36.97
N GLN A 178 87.21 -30.08 36.82
CA GLN A 178 87.62 -30.60 35.51
C GLN A 178 86.49 -31.36 34.81
N ALA A 179 85.76 -32.22 35.53
CA ALA A 179 84.64 -32.97 34.97
C ALA A 179 83.48 -32.05 34.49
N ARG A 180 83.24 -30.93 35.18
CA ARG A 180 82.22 -29.95 34.77
C ARG A 180 82.58 -29.22 33.48
N VAL A 181 83.86 -28.92 33.26
CA VAL A 181 84.32 -28.24 32.03
C VAL A 181 84.19 -29.16 30.81
N GLU A 182 84.58 -30.42 30.93
CA GLU A 182 84.46 -31.40 29.83
C GLU A 182 82.99 -31.65 29.45
N SER A 183 82.09 -31.72 30.43
CA SER A 183 80.64 -31.81 30.19
C SER A 183 80.05 -30.55 29.53
N ALA A 184 80.57 -29.36 29.83
CA ALA A 184 80.08 -28.13 29.23
C ALA A 184 80.55 -27.97 27.77
N LEU A 185 81.76 -28.44 27.46
CA LEU A 185 82.30 -28.37 26.09
C LEU A 185 81.51 -29.26 25.13
N THR A 186 81.20 -30.49 25.53
CA THR A 186 80.40 -31.43 24.73
C THR A 186 78.96 -30.94 24.50
N ALA A 187 78.35 -30.31 25.51
CA ALA A 187 77.04 -29.68 25.36
C ALA A 187 77.06 -28.49 24.39
N ALA A 188 78.13 -27.68 24.41
CA ALA A 188 78.27 -26.54 23.49
C ALA A 188 78.47 -26.99 22.04
N GLU A 189 79.24 -28.06 21.80
CA GLU A 189 79.44 -28.62 20.45
C GLU A 189 78.13 -29.16 19.86
N SER A 190 77.31 -29.85 20.66
CA SER A 190 75.98 -30.33 20.24
C SER A 190 75.04 -29.17 19.85
N ALA A 191 75.02 -28.09 20.65
CA ALA A 191 74.17 -26.93 20.37
C ALA A 191 74.59 -26.17 19.09
N VAL A 192 75.88 -26.14 18.77
CA VAL A 192 76.38 -25.53 17.53
C VAL A 192 75.97 -26.34 16.30
N ALA A 193 76.00 -27.68 16.38
CA ALA A 193 75.54 -28.55 15.30
C ALA A 193 74.03 -28.40 15.05
N GLU A 194 73.21 -28.42 16.11
CA GLU A 194 71.76 -28.20 16.01
C GLU A 194 71.43 -26.81 15.42
N GLY A 195 72.19 -25.78 15.80
CA GLY A 195 72.04 -24.43 15.25
C GLY A 195 72.48 -24.29 13.79
N ALA A 196 73.34 -25.18 13.28
CA ALA A 196 73.69 -25.22 11.86
C ALA A 196 72.58 -25.88 11.04
N ASP A 197 72.04 -27.00 11.50
CA ASP A 197 70.94 -27.71 10.85
C ASP A 197 69.66 -26.85 10.81
N SER A 198 69.33 -26.17 11.91
CA SER A 198 68.18 -25.25 11.95
C SER A 198 68.33 -24.04 11.02
N ARG A 199 69.56 -23.62 10.69
CA ARG A 199 69.78 -22.53 9.72
C ARG A 199 69.62 -23.01 8.29
N ALA A 200 70.07 -24.23 8.00
CA ALA A 200 69.89 -24.83 6.68
C ALA A 200 68.40 -25.01 6.35
N THR A 201 67.60 -25.53 7.29
CA THR A 201 66.16 -25.70 7.10
C THR A 201 65.43 -24.38 6.90
N LEU A 202 65.72 -23.36 7.72
CA LEU A 202 65.12 -22.02 7.55
C LEU A 202 65.50 -21.37 6.22
N GLN A 203 66.70 -21.62 5.71
CA GLN A 203 67.14 -21.08 4.43
C GLN A 203 66.41 -21.75 3.25
N GLU A 204 66.17 -23.07 3.32
CA GLU A 204 65.34 -23.78 2.35
C GLU A 204 63.88 -23.29 2.37
N GLU A 205 63.29 -23.13 3.56
CA GLU A 205 61.93 -22.60 3.71
C GLU A 205 61.80 -21.18 3.16
N LEU A 206 62.81 -20.34 3.36
CA LEU A 206 62.82 -18.97 2.86
C LEU A 206 62.92 -18.92 1.33
N VAL A 207 63.71 -19.80 0.71
CA VAL A 207 63.76 -19.95 -0.75
C VAL A 207 62.40 -20.43 -1.28
N ALA A 208 61.80 -21.43 -0.64
CA ALA A 208 60.47 -21.93 -1.01
C ALA A 208 59.37 -20.87 -0.85
N ALA A 209 59.42 -20.07 0.22
CA ALA A 209 58.48 -18.97 0.44
C ALA A 209 58.61 -17.87 -0.62
N ARG A 210 59.86 -17.52 -1.01
CA ARG A 210 60.10 -16.57 -2.10
C ARG A 210 59.55 -17.08 -3.43
N ALA A 211 59.77 -18.35 -3.77
CA ALA A 211 59.20 -18.95 -4.98
C ALA A 211 57.66 -18.94 -4.96
N ARG A 212 57.04 -19.17 -3.80
CA ARG A 212 55.57 -19.05 -3.65
C ARG A 212 55.10 -17.61 -3.85
N MET A 213 55.81 -16.63 -3.30
CA MET A 213 55.48 -15.22 -3.49
C MET A 213 55.54 -14.82 -4.97
N THR A 214 56.57 -15.22 -5.70
CA THR A 214 56.66 -14.92 -7.15
C THR A 214 55.52 -15.57 -7.93
N THR A 215 55.16 -16.83 -7.63
CA THR A 215 54.01 -17.47 -8.29
C THR A 215 52.67 -16.78 -7.98
N LEU A 216 52.50 -16.27 -6.76
CA LEU A 216 51.29 -15.53 -6.37
C LEU A 216 51.23 -14.15 -7.03
N GLU A 217 52.37 -13.48 -7.20
CA GLU A 217 52.46 -12.22 -7.92
C GLU A 217 52.13 -12.39 -9.41
N GLU A 218 52.64 -13.44 -10.05
CA GLU A 218 52.28 -13.81 -11.42
C GLU A 218 50.79 -14.13 -11.56
N ALA A 219 50.23 -14.92 -10.64
CA ALA A 219 48.80 -15.23 -10.63
C ALA A 219 47.93 -13.99 -10.41
N ARG A 220 48.35 -13.07 -9.53
CA ARG A 220 47.67 -11.80 -9.31
C ARG A 220 47.71 -10.92 -10.55
N ALA A 221 48.85 -10.84 -11.23
CA ALA A 221 48.98 -10.07 -12.46
C ALA A 221 48.08 -10.64 -13.57
N ALA A 222 48.00 -11.96 -13.70
CA ALA A 222 47.09 -12.62 -14.64
C ALA A 222 45.62 -12.32 -14.34
N LEU A 223 45.19 -12.48 -13.08
CA LEU A 223 43.82 -12.16 -12.66
C LEU A 223 43.46 -10.68 -12.85
N GLN A 224 44.43 -9.79 -12.66
CA GLN A 224 44.23 -8.37 -12.91
C GLN A 224 44.03 -8.08 -14.40
N ALA A 225 44.82 -8.71 -15.28
CA ALA A 225 44.65 -8.60 -16.73
C ALA A 225 43.29 -9.16 -17.19
N ASP A 226 42.85 -10.28 -16.63
CA ASP A 226 41.53 -10.87 -16.91
C ASP A 226 40.40 -9.95 -16.43
N LEU A 227 40.55 -9.34 -15.25
CA LEU A 227 39.58 -8.38 -14.73
C LEU A 227 39.48 -7.15 -15.65
N GLU A 228 40.61 -6.58 -16.06
CA GLU A 228 40.63 -5.44 -17.00
C GLU A 228 39.99 -5.81 -18.35
N THR A 229 40.25 -7.01 -18.86
CA THR A 229 39.66 -7.53 -20.09
C THR A 229 38.15 -7.70 -19.96
N SER A 230 37.68 -8.28 -18.84
CA SER A 230 36.25 -8.47 -18.57
C SER A 230 35.51 -7.14 -18.38
N GLN A 231 36.15 -6.15 -17.75
CA GLN A 231 35.60 -4.80 -17.60
C GLN A 231 35.51 -4.07 -18.94
N ALA A 232 36.51 -4.23 -19.81
CA ALA A 232 36.45 -3.69 -21.17
C ALA A 232 35.31 -4.33 -21.98
N ALA A 233 35.14 -5.64 -21.89
CA ALA A 233 34.05 -6.37 -22.55
C ALA A 233 32.66 -5.94 -22.01
N LEU A 234 32.53 -5.76 -20.69
CA LEU A 234 31.29 -5.29 -20.08
C LEU A 234 30.93 -3.89 -20.57
N ARG A 235 31.89 -2.95 -20.58
CA ARG A 235 31.66 -1.59 -21.12
C ARG A 235 31.28 -1.61 -22.60
N ALA A 236 31.91 -2.46 -23.40
CA ALA A 236 31.55 -2.60 -24.80
C ALA A 236 30.09 -3.10 -24.96
N SER A 237 29.70 -4.11 -24.17
CA SER A 237 28.32 -4.62 -24.15
C SER A 237 27.32 -3.57 -23.66
N GLU A 238 27.65 -2.79 -22.63
CA GLU A 238 26.81 -1.67 -22.15
C GLU A 238 26.59 -0.64 -23.26
N THR A 239 27.64 -0.27 -24.00
CA THR A 239 27.50 0.66 -25.13
C THR A 239 26.64 0.10 -26.26
N GLU A 240 26.70 -1.22 -26.51
CA GLU A 240 25.85 -1.88 -27.50
C GLU A 240 24.37 -1.93 -27.06
N VAL A 241 24.13 -2.21 -25.78
CA VAL A 241 22.78 -2.16 -25.19
C VAL A 241 22.19 -0.75 -25.26
N ASP A 242 22.99 0.28 -24.98
CA ASP A 242 22.51 1.65 -25.07
C ASP A 242 22.26 2.09 -26.52
N ALA A 243 23.10 1.66 -27.47
CA ALA A 243 22.88 1.90 -28.89
C ALA A 243 21.61 1.21 -29.41
N THR A 244 21.37 -0.03 -29.02
CA THR A 244 20.15 -0.78 -29.40
C THR A 244 18.89 -0.20 -28.76
N ARG A 245 18.96 0.29 -27.52
CA ARG A 245 17.86 1.03 -26.87
C ARG A 245 17.54 2.33 -27.59
N ALA A 246 18.56 3.09 -28.01
CA ALA A 246 18.35 4.31 -28.77
C ALA A 246 17.69 4.02 -30.13
N ALA A 247 18.15 2.99 -30.84
CA ALA A 247 17.56 2.56 -32.10
C ALA A 247 16.11 2.08 -31.95
N LEU A 248 15.79 1.37 -30.84
CA LEU A 248 14.42 0.96 -30.54
C LEU A 248 13.51 2.16 -30.28
N ALA A 249 13.95 3.13 -29.47
CA ALA A 249 13.20 4.34 -29.20
C ALA A 249 12.91 5.16 -30.47
N GLU A 250 13.89 5.23 -31.38
CA GLU A 250 13.72 5.87 -32.69
C GLU A 250 12.69 5.13 -33.57
N ALA A 251 12.77 3.79 -33.61
CA ALA A 251 11.81 2.96 -34.35
C ALA A 251 10.38 3.11 -33.80
N GLU A 252 10.22 3.16 -32.47
CA GLU A 252 8.93 3.41 -31.82
C GLU A 252 8.37 4.79 -32.16
N ALA A 253 9.19 5.84 -32.15
CA ALA A 253 8.78 7.19 -32.54
C ALA A 253 8.35 7.26 -34.02
N ASN A 254 9.07 6.58 -34.91
CA ASN A 254 8.74 6.48 -36.33
C ASN A 254 7.43 5.71 -36.56
N LEU A 255 7.18 4.65 -35.78
CA LEU A 255 5.96 3.86 -35.85
C LEU A 255 4.74 4.67 -35.37
N GLU A 256 4.88 5.46 -34.29
CA GLU A 256 3.82 6.33 -33.81
C GLU A 256 3.51 7.46 -34.81
N THR A 257 4.55 8.05 -35.42
CA THR A 257 4.39 9.03 -36.50
C THR A 257 3.64 8.42 -37.70
N SER A 258 3.96 7.17 -38.05
CA SER A 258 3.27 6.46 -39.14
C SER A 258 1.81 6.14 -38.81
N ARG A 259 1.51 5.76 -37.56
CA ARG A 259 0.13 5.50 -37.10
C ARG A 259 -0.72 6.76 -37.13
N THR A 260 -0.20 7.88 -36.63
CA THR A 260 -0.92 9.16 -36.66
C THR A 260 -1.18 9.63 -38.09
N ALA A 261 -0.23 9.43 -39.02
CA ALA A 261 -0.43 9.70 -40.44
C ALA A 261 -1.50 8.80 -41.07
N LEU A 262 -1.52 7.50 -40.74
CA LEU A 262 -2.54 6.55 -41.23
C LEU A 262 -3.94 6.91 -40.73
N ASN A 263 -4.10 7.16 -39.43
CA ASN A 263 -5.39 7.57 -38.86
C ASN A 263 -5.89 8.88 -39.49
N ARG A 264 -4.99 9.82 -39.78
CA ARG A 264 -5.32 11.05 -40.51
C ARG A 264 -5.80 10.75 -41.93
N ALA A 265 -5.10 9.90 -42.66
CA ALA A 265 -5.48 9.51 -44.03
C ALA A 265 -6.82 8.76 -44.06
N GLU A 266 -7.12 7.92 -43.08
CA GLU A 266 -8.41 7.25 -42.93
C GLU A 266 -9.54 8.25 -42.65
N SER A 267 -9.34 9.19 -41.73
CA SER A 267 -10.30 10.26 -41.48
C SER A 267 -10.53 11.16 -42.70
N GLU A 268 -9.49 11.48 -43.46
CA GLU A 268 -9.58 12.24 -44.72
C GLU A 268 -10.34 11.43 -45.79
N ARG A 269 -10.09 10.13 -45.91
CA ARG A 269 -10.82 9.23 -46.82
C ARG A 269 -12.29 9.15 -46.46
N ASP A 270 -12.63 9.00 -45.19
CA ASP A 270 -14.02 8.91 -44.74
C ASP A 270 -14.74 10.25 -44.93
N ALA A 271 -14.06 11.38 -44.71
CA ALA A 271 -14.58 12.71 -45.02
C ALA A 271 -14.82 12.91 -46.53
N LEU A 272 -13.87 12.49 -47.38
CA LEU A 272 -14.03 12.52 -48.84
C LEU A 272 -15.14 11.57 -49.32
N GLY A 273 -15.28 10.39 -48.71
CA GLY A 273 -16.37 9.46 -48.99
C GLY A 273 -17.74 10.03 -48.62
N GLY A 274 -17.83 10.75 -47.49
CA GLY A 274 -19.02 11.51 -47.12
C GLY A 274 -19.33 12.64 -48.11
N ALA A 275 -18.32 13.40 -48.51
CA ALA A 275 -18.46 14.49 -49.47
C ALA A 275 -18.88 14.00 -50.87
N LEU A 276 -18.34 12.87 -51.34
CA LEU A 276 -18.73 12.26 -52.61
C LEU A 276 -20.19 11.84 -52.60
N LYS A 277 -20.64 11.14 -51.55
CA LYS A 277 -22.06 10.74 -51.40
C LYS A 277 -23.00 11.95 -51.36
N ALA A 278 -22.59 13.03 -50.70
CA ALA A 278 -23.37 14.27 -50.68
C ALA A 278 -23.43 14.93 -52.07
N ALA A 279 -22.31 14.94 -52.80
CA ALA A 279 -22.27 15.47 -54.17
C ALA A 279 -23.07 14.62 -55.17
N GLU A 280 -23.07 13.29 -55.01
CA GLU A 280 -23.91 12.37 -55.79
C GLU A 280 -25.39 12.64 -55.52
N ALA A 281 -25.81 12.72 -54.24
CA ALA A 281 -27.18 13.06 -53.89
C ALA A 281 -27.62 14.44 -54.44
N GLU A 282 -26.74 15.43 -54.42
CA GLU A 282 -27.04 16.75 -54.98
C GLU A 282 -27.12 16.73 -56.51
N ARG A 283 -26.28 15.93 -57.17
CA ARG A 283 -26.38 15.70 -58.61
C ARG A 283 -27.70 15.04 -58.97
N ASP A 284 -28.12 14.02 -58.23
CA ASP A 284 -29.39 13.33 -58.45
C ASP A 284 -30.57 14.29 -58.30
N ARG A 285 -30.57 15.16 -57.29
CA ARG A 285 -31.55 16.25 -57.13
C ARG A 285 -31.61 17.19 -58.32
N MET A 286 -30.45 17.65 -58.81
CA MET A 286 -30.39 18.53 -59.97
C MET A 286 -30.97 17.83 -61.22
N THR A 287 -30.64 16.55 -61.43
CA THR A 287 -31.21 15.79 -62.55
C THR A 287 -32.72 15.61 -62.43
N LEU A 288 -33.24 15.42 -61.21
CA LEU A 288 -34.69 15.33 -60.98
C LEU A 288 -35.39 16.67 -61.20
N LEU A 289 -34.77 17.78 -60.80
CA LEU A 289 -35.29 19.13 -61.05
C LEU A 289 -35.32 19.44 -62.56
N GLU A 290 -34.27 19.11 -63.29
CA GLU A 290 -34.22 19.23 -64.75
C GLU A 290 -35.30 18.37 -65.42
N ALA A 291 -35.48 17.13 -64.95
CA ALA A 291 -36.54 16.25 -65.40
C ALA A 291 -37.93 16.84 -65.12
N ALA A 292 -38.15 17.43 -63.93
CA ALA A 292 -39.42 18.06 -63.56
C ALA A 292 -39.71 19.26 -64.46
N ALA A 293 -38.70 20.10 -64.71
CA ALA A 293 -38.82 21.24 -65.60
C ALA A 293 -39.12 20.81 -67.05
N SER A 294 -38.52 19.73 -67.54
CA SER A 294 -38.84 19.15 -68.86
C SER A 294 -40.27 18.62 -68.91
N ALA A 295 -40.65 17.83 -67.90
CA ALA A 295 -41.99 17.27 -67.79
C ALA A 295 -43.07 18.36 -67.74
N CYS A 296 -42.87 19.46 -67.01
CA CYS A 296 -43.81 20.59 -67.02
C CYS A 296 -43.96 21.24 -68.40
N ARG A 297 -42.87 21.38 -69.17
CA ARG A 297 -42.94 21.90 -70.55
C ARG A 297 -43.67 20.96 -71.48
N GLU A 298 -43.42 19.65 -71.35
CA GLU A 298 -44.12 18.63 -72.13
C GLU A 298 -45.62 18.68 -71.81
N LEU A 299 -46.02 18.67 -70.53
CA LEU A 299 -47.42 18.80 -70.10
C LEU A 299 -48.12 20.03 -70.68
N GLY A 300 -47.43 21.17 -70.75
CA GLY A 300 -47.95 22.41 -71.33
C GLY A 300 -48.25 22.34 -72.83
N ALA A 301 -47.79 21.30 -73.53
CA ALA A 301 -48.10 21.07 -74.94
C ALA A 301 -49.38 20.26 -75.17
N ALA A 302 -50.03 19.75 -74.11
CA ALA A 302 -51.29 19.04 -74.23
C ALA A 302 -52.44 19.98 -74.64
N ASP A 303 -53.23 19.56 -75.63
CA ASP A 303 -54.36 20.31 -76.21
C ASP A 303 -55.74 19.86 -75.70
N SER A 304 -55.78 18.76 -74.95
CA SER A 304 -56.99 18.20 -74.37
C SER A 304 -56.76 17.70 -72.93
N MET A 305 -57.82 17.65 -72.13
CA MET A 305 -57.76 17.11 -70.77
C MET A 305 -57.25 15.66 -70.76
N SER A 306 -57.76 14.80 -71.66
CA SER A 306 -57.30 13.41 -71.76
C SER A 306 -55.81 13.35 -72.13
N GLY A 307 -55.37 14.14 -73.12
CA GLY A 307 -53.96 14.19 -73.51
C GLY A 307 -53.05 14.70 -72.39
N LEU A 308 -53.52 15.64 -71.57
CA LEU A 308 -52.78 16.13 -70.40
C LEU A 308 -52.61 15.04 -69.33
N LEU A 309 -53.68 14.29 -69.03
CA LEU A 309 -53.64 13.20 -68.04
C LEU A 309 -52.79 12.02 -68.53
N GLU A 310 -52.90 11.64 -69.81
CA GLU A 310 -52.04 10.64 -70.44
C GLU A 310 -50.56 11.05 -70.35
N MET A 311 -50.27 12.32 -70.69
CA MET A 311 -48.92 12.84 -70.64
C MET A 311 -48.38 12.91 -69.20
N LEU A 312 -49.22 13.23 -68.21
CA LEU A 312 -48.85 13.19 -66.80
C LEU A 312 -48.41 11.79 -66.36
N VAL A 313 -49.19 10.76 -66.71
CA VAL A 313 -48.83 9.37 -66.42
C VAL A 313 -47.51 9.01 -67.11
N SER A 314 -47.34 9.39 -68.38
CA SER A 314 -46.10 9.16 -69.13
C SER A 314 -44.89 9.83 -68.46
N GLN A 315 -44.98 11.09 -68.05
CA GLN A 315 -43.88 11.78 -67.35
C GLN A 315 -43.55 11.16 -66.00
N VAL A 316 -44.57 10.79 -65.23
CA VAL A 316 -44.38 10.17 -63.91
C VAL A 316 -43.78 8.79 -64.03
N SER A 317 -44.13 8.02 -65.07
CA SER A 317 -43.53 6.71 -65.35
C SER A 317 -42.04 6.76 -65.68
N LYS A 318 -41.47 7.93 -65.98
CA LYS A 318 -40.00 8.08 -66.13
C LYS A 318 -39.26 7.95 -64.80
N GLN A 319 -39.94 8.16 -63.66
CA GLN A 319 -39.37 8.13 -62.31
C GLN A 319 -39.90 6.96 -61.44
N PHE A 320 -40.93 6.27 -61.92
CA PHE A 320 -41.62 5.19 -61.23
C PHE A 320 -41.75 3.98 -62.16
N THR A 321 -41.63 2.77 -61.62
CA THR A 321 -41.74 1.54 -62.40
C THR A 321 -43.13 1.41 -63.01
N ARG A 322 -44.17 1.79 -62.25
CA ARG A 322 -45.56 1.78 -62.72
C ARG A 322 -46.21 3.12 -62.38
N ALA A 323 -47.01 3.63 -63.30
CA ALA A 323 -47.82 4.84 -63.09
C ALA A 323 -49.19 4.66 -63.74
N ALA A 324 -50.25 5.02 -63.04
CA ALA A 324 -51.61 4.95 -63.54
C ALA A 324 -52.41 6.16 -63.07
N ILE A 325 -53.45 6.51 -63.81
CA ILE A 325 -54.42 7.51 -63.38
C ILE A 325 -55.81 6.92 -63.34
N PHE A 326 -56.52 7.25 -62.26
CA PHE A 326 -57.88 6.81 -62.01
C PHE A 326 -58.82 8.00 -61.99
N ARG A 327 -59.83 8.00 -62.85
CA ARG A 327 -60.86 9.03 -62.86
C ARG A 327 -61.95 8.72 -61.84
N VAL A 328 -62.41 9.75 -61.17
CA VAL A 328 -63.54 9.66 -60.25
C VAL A 328 -64.83 9.60 -61.08
N LYS A 329 -65.60 8.52 -60.93
CA LYS A 329 -66.92 8.35 -61.54
C LYS A 329 -67.93 7.95 -60.47
N ALA A 330 -68.80 8.89 -60.10
CA ALA A 330 -69.81 8.73 -59.05
C ALA A 330 -69.21 8.21 -57.72
N HIS A 331 -69.30 6.90 -57.45
CA HIS A 331 -68.85 6.28 -56.19
C HIS A 331 -67.67 5.31 -56.36
N HIS A 332 -66.98 5.36 -57.50
CA HIS A 332 -65.79 4.55 -57.76
C HIS A 332 -64.73 5.33 -58.53
N LEU A 333 -63.53 4.77 -58.54
CA LEU A 333 -62.39 5.17 -59.35
C LEU A 333 -62.27 4.20 -60.53
N GLU A 334 -62.23 4.71 -61.76
CA GLU A 334 -62.03 3.90 -62.98
C GLU A 334 -60.67 4.24 -63.58
N GLY A 335 -59.84 3.24 -63.86
CA GLY A 335 -58.55 3.45 -64.50
C GLY A 335 -58.72 3.99 -65.92
N GLU A 336 -57.92 4.98 -66.31
CA GLU A 336 -58.00 5.59 -67.65
C GLU A 336 -56.72 5.36 -68.45
N HIS A 337 -55.56 5.70 -67.86
CA HIS A 337 -54.26 5.52 -68.49
C HIS A 337 -53.28 4.87 -67.52
N ALA A 338 -52.38 4.03 -68.05
CA ALA A 338 -51.37 3.34 -67.26
C ALA A 338 -50.12 3.05 -68.09
N VAL A 339 -48.96 3.08 -67.43
CA VAL A 339 -47.65 2.76 -67.99
C VAL A 339 -46.90 1.89 -66.98
N GLY A 340 -46.19 0.87 -67.48
CA GLY A 340 -45.36 -0.02 -66.66
C GLY A 340 -46.09 -1.20 -66.01
N PHE A 341 -47.39 -1.33 -66.23
CA PHE A 341 -48.16 -2.49 -65.79
C PHE A 341 -48.05 -3.66 -66.78
N ASP A 342 -48.10 -4.88 -66.27
CA ASP A 342 -48.11 -6.10 -67.06
C ASP A 342 -49.29 -6.12 -68.03
N ALA A 343 -49.11 -6.70 -69.23
CA ALA A 343 -50.17 -6.80 -70.24
C ALA A 343 -51.41 -7.59 -69.76
N ALA A 344 -51.27 -8.42 -68.71
CA ALA A 344 -52.39 -9.09 -68.07
C ALA A 344 -53.26 -8.14 -67.22
N THR A 345 -52.68 -7.04 -66.76
CA THR A 345 -53.34 -6.02 -65.93
C THR A 345 -53.86 -4.89 -66.81
N ASP A 346 -55.08 -5.04 -67.31
CA ASP A 346 -55.75 -3.98 -68.05
C ASP A 346 -56.34 -2.95 -67.07
N VAL A 347 -55.56 -1.91 -66.77
CA VAL A 347 -55.95 -0.85 -65.82
C VAL A 347 -57.24 -0.14 -66.25
N SER A 348 -57.55 -0.10 -67.55
CA SER A 348 -58.80 0.52 -68.05
C SER A 348 -60.06 -0.23 -67.63
N LYS A 349 -59.94 -1.51 -67.26
CA LYS A 349 -61.03 -2.35 -66.72
C LYS A 349 -61.11 -2.32 -65.20
N LEU A 350 -60.18 -1.64 -64.54
CA LEU A 350 -60.10 -1.63 -63.09
C LEU A 350 -61.08 -0.60 -62.52
N ILE A 351 -62.01 -1.09 -61.70
CA ILE A 351 -62.99 -0.29 -60.97
C ILE A 351 -62.71 -0.46 -59.48
N ILE A 352 -62.30 0.61 -58.81
CA ILE A 352 -61.99 0.62 -57.37
C ILE A 352 -63.12 1.36 -56.63
N PRO A 353 -63.96 0.64 -55.85
CA PRO A 353 -64.99 1.29 -55.03
C PRO A 353 -64.35 2.25 -54.03
N LEU A 354 -64.92 3.45 -53.84
CA LEU A 354 -64.43 4.42 -52.85
C LEU A 354 -64.53 3.92 -51.40
N THR A 355 -65.28 2.84 -51.15
CA THR A 355 -65.40 2.18 -49.85
C THR A 355 -64.23 1.26 -49.52
N LEU A 356 -63.41 0.89 -50.51
CA LEU A 356 -62.23 0.07 -50.30
C LEU A 356 -61.13 0.92 -49.64
N ASP A 357 -60.48 0.44 -48.58
CA ASP A 357 -59.31 1.12 -48.02
C ASP A 357 -58.03 0.77 -48.79
N SER A 358 -57.75 1.56 -49.81
CA SER A 358 -56.54 1.50 -50.63
C SER A 358 -55.81 2.85 -50.65
N LEU A 359 -54.56 2.86 -51.10
CA LEU A 359 -53.77 4.09 -51.19
C LEU A 359 -54.47 5.18 -52.03
N VAL A 360 -55.05 4.82 -53.18
CA VAL A 360 -55.74 5.75 -54.08
C VAL A 360 -57.04 6.30 -53.49
N THR A 361 -57.82 5.47 -52.82
CA THR A 361 -59.05 5.88 -52.12
C THR A 361 -58.76 6.74 -50.90
N ARG A 362 -57.60 6.56 -50.23
CA ARG A 362 -57.17 7.44 -49.13
C ARG A 362 -56.75 8.81 -49.64
N ALA A 363 -56.02 8.88 -50.76
CA ALA A 363 -55.71 10.15 -51.41
C ALA A 363 -56.98 10.88 -51.84
N HIS A 364 -57.96 10.14 -52.39
CA HIS A 364 -59.28 10.69 -52.68
C HIS A 364 -60.01 11.19 -51.43
N ALA A 365 -60.15 10.37 -50.39
CA ALA A 365 -60.91 10.72 -49.19
C ALA A 365 -60.30 11.90 -48.42
N SER A 366 -58.97 12.00 -48.40
CA SER A 366 -58.27 13.08 -47.70
C SER A 366 -58.10 14.35 -48.53
N GLY A 367 -58.18 14.26 -49.86
CA GLY A 367 -57.78 15.35 -50.76
C GLY A 367 -56.29 15.70 -50.67
N ALA A 368 -55.49 14.83 -50.04
CA ALA A 368 -54.07 15.02 -49.80
C ALA A 368 -53.23 13.90 -50.42
N PHE A 369 -51.95 14.20 -50.58
CA PHE A 369 -50.94 13.24 -50.99
C PHE A 369 -50.88 12.06 -50.00
N ALA A 370 -50.98 10.83 -50.50
CA ALA A 370 -50.84 9.61 -49.72
C ALA A 370 -49.59 8.83 -50.17
N ARG A 371 -48.86 8.27 -49.21
CA ARG A 371 -47.65 7.47 -49.45
C ARG A 371 -47.74 6.13 -48.72
N LEU A 372 -47.11 5.14 -49.33
CA LEU A 372 -46.79 3.85 -48.73
C LEU A 372 -45.28 3.65 -48.86
N GLY A 373 -44.57 3.63 -47.74
CA GLY A 373 -43.12 3.38 -47.69
C GLY A 373 -42.73 2.19 -46.81
N PRO A 374 -41.45 1.79 -46.80
CA PRO A 374 -40.96 0.72 -45.96
C PRO A 374 -41.06 1.15 -44.49
N GLY A 375 -41.97 0.51 -43.74
CA GLY A 375 -42.23 0.81 -42.33
C GLY A 375 -43.64 1.32 -42.02
N ASP A 376 -44.43 1.67 -43.04
CA ASP A 376 -45.83 2.09 -42.86
C ASP A 376 -46.74 0.87 -42.63
N GLY A 377 -46.60 0.20 -41.48
CA GLY A 377 -47.31 -1.04 -41.13
C GLY A 377 -48.84 -0.90 -40.95
N SER A 378 -49.38 0.31 -41.11
CA SER A 378 -50.84 0.58 -41.04
C SER A 378 -51.46 0.95 -42.39
N ALA A 379 -50.66 1.16 -43.42
CA ALA A 379 -51.17 1.54 -44.72
C ALA A 379 -51.71 0.29 -45.43
N GLY A 380 -53.02 0.28 -45.72
CA GLY A 380 -53.66 -0.77 -46.50
C GLY A 380 -52.94 -1.04 -47.83
N PRO A 381 -53.08 -2.26 -48.38
CA PRO A 381 -52.26 -2.75 -49.49
C PRO A 381 -52.33 -1.83 -50.71
N ALA A 382 -51.26 -1.88 -51.52
CA ALA A 382 -51.28 -1.27 -52.84
C ALA A 382 -52.48 -1.82 -53.65
N PRO A 383 -53.11 -1.01 -54.51
CA PRO A 383 -54.29 -1.43 -55.28
C PRO A 383 -53.98 -2.48 -56.35
N PHE A 384 -52.70 -2.80 -56.56
CA PHE A 384 -52.22 -3.75 -57.54
C PHE A 384 -51.39 -4.84 -56.87
N ASP A 385 -51.32 -6.00 -57.52
CA ASP A 385 -50.45 -7.08 -57.10
C ASP A 385 -48.98 -6.61 -57.06
N GLY A 386 -48.27 -7.05 -56.03
CA GLY A 386 -46.88 -6.70 -55.78
C GLY A 386 -46.61 -6.24 -54.36
N SER A 387 -45.35 -5.90 -54.10
CA SER A 387 -44.90 -5.33 -52.83
C SER A 387 -43.98 -4.16 -53.15
N PRO A 388 -44.54 -3.05 -53.65
CA PRO A 388 -43.73 -1.91 -54.05
C PRO A 388 -42.93 -1.39 -52.88
N HIS A 389 -41.67 -1.05 -53.13
CA HIS A 389 -40.81 -0.47 -52.11
C HIS A 389 -41.30 0.93 -51.74
N VAL A 390 -41.82 1.68 -52.72
CA VAL A 390 -42.53 2.93 -52.50
C VAL A 390 -43.73 3.01 -53.43
N ALA A 391 -44.88 3.43 -52.91
CA ALA A 391 -46.05 3.78 -53.70
C ALA A 391 -46.60 5.13 -53.24
N ILE A 392 -47.16 5.88 -54.18
CA ILE A 392 -47.77 7.19 -53.96
C ILE A 392 -49.13 7.26 -54.63
N ALA A 393 -50.02 8.05 -54.04
CA ALA A 393 -51.26 8.49 -54.66
C ALA A 393 -51.42 10.00 -54.49
N VAL A 394 -51.64 10.71 -55.59
CA VAL A 394 -51.76 12.16 -55.63
C VAL A 394 -53.12 12.53 -56.20
N PRO A 395 -54.00 13.21 -55.44
CA PRO A 395 -55.27 13.67 -55.97
C PRO A 395 -55.05 14.83 -56.94
N ILE A 396 -55.77 14.81 -58.06
CA ILE A 396 -55.86 15.90 -59.03
C ILE A 396 -57.19 16.59 -58.81
N THR A 397 -57.13 17.76 -58.18
CA THR A 397 -58.30 18.56 -57.83
C THR A 397 -58.57 19.61 -58.91
N PHE A 398 -59.83 19.86 -59.22
CA PHE A 398 -60.25 20.95 -60.09
C PHE A 398 -61.52 21.57 -59.53
N GLN A 399 -61.50 22.89 -59.33
CA GLN A 399 -62.62 23.64 -58.73
C GLN A 399 -63.11 23.09 -57.37
N GLY A 400 -62.23 22.45 -56.59
CA GLY A 400 -62.53 21.90 -55.27
C GLY A 400 -62.94 20.42 -55.28
N ASP A 401 -63.25 19.86 -56.45
CA ASP A 401 -63.57 18.44 -56.60
C ASP A 401 -62.34 17.65 -57.06
N ILE A 402 -62.24 16.40 -56.63
CA ILE A 402 -61.18 15.49 -57.11
C ILE A 402 -61.66 14.88 -58.42
N LEU A 403 -60.98 15.21 -59.53
CA LEU A 403 -61.31 14.66 -60.84
C LEU A 403 -60.68 13.28 -61.06
N ALA A 404 -59.46 13.14 -60.56
CA ALA A 404 -58.67 11.93 -60.75
C ALA A 404 -57.68 11.73 -59.59
N VAL A 405 -57.16 10.52 -59.47
CA VAL A 405 -56.07 10.18 -58.57
C VAL A 405 -54.94 9.56 -59.39
N LEU A 406 -53.77 10.20 -59.38
CA LEU A 406 -52.55 9.67 -59.95
C LEU A 406 -51.94 8.67 -58.96
N TYR A 407 -51.71 7.45 -59.40
CA TYR A 407 -50.97 6.42 -58.69
C TYR A 407 -49.60 6.22 -59.34
N ALA A 408 -48.56 6.04 -58.54
CA ALA A 408 -47.27 5.59 -59.03
C ALA A 408 -46.53 4.75 -57.99
N ASP A 409 -45.80 3.73 -58.42
CA ASP A 409 -44.99 2.91 -57.54
C ASP A 409 -43.66 2.48 -58.17
N SER A 410 -42.74 2.04 -57.33
CA SER A 410 -41.47 1.48 -57.76
C SER A 410 -41.09 0.29 -56.89
N ASP A 411 -40.75 -0.81 -57.58
CA ASP A 411 -40.28 -2.05 -56.96
C ASP A 411 -38.76 -2.06 -56.79
N ASP A 412 -38.05 -1.06 -57.31
CA ASP A 412 -36.59 -1.01 -57.30
C ASP A 412 -36.08 -0.66 -55.89
N PRO A 413 -35.37 -1.57 -55.18
CA PRO A 413 -34.75 -1.24 -53.91
C PRO A 413 -33.48 -0.39 -54.07
N ALA A 414 -32.82 -0.46 -55.24
CA ALA A 414 -31.61 0.31 -55.53
C ALA A 414 -31.91 1.79 -55.74
N ALA A 415 -33.16 2.10 -56.12
CA ALA A 415 -33.70 3.44 -56.16
C ALA A 415 -33.73 4.16 -54.81
N GLY A 416 -33.43 3.51 -53.68
CA GLY A 416 -33.37 4.13 -52.37
C GLY A 416 -34.69 4.78 -51.90
N PRO A 417 -34.78 5.19 -50.63
CA PRO A 417 -35.91 5.98 -50.15
C PRO A 417 -35.75 7.45 -50.57
N HIS A 418 -35.66 7.73 -51.87
CA HIS A 418 -35.60 9.11 -52.33
C HIS A 418 -36.97 9.78 -52.09
N GLU A 419 -37.05 10.57 -51.02
CA GLU A 419 -38.19 11.46 -50.71
C GLU A 419 -38.53 12.41 -51.88
N GLU A 420 -37.59 12.55 -52.81
CA GLU A 420 -37.63 13.46 -53.94
C GLU A 420 -38.57 12.98 -55.07
N ARG A 421 -38.72 11.66 -55.28
CA ARG A 421 -39.63 11.13 -56.31
C ARG A 421 -41.11 11.41 -56.01
N PRO A 422 -41.60 11.23 -54.75
CA PRO A 422 -42.89 11.75 -54.33
C PRO A 422 -43.09 13.25 -54.62
N ALA A 423 -42.07 14.07 -54.33
CA ALA A 423 -42.13 15.51 -54.58
C ALA A 423 -42.23 15.81 -56.07
N PHE A 424 -41.48 15.10 -56.92
CA PHE A 424 -41.58 15.18 -58.38
C PHE A 424 -43.02 14.94 -58.87
N ALA A 425 -43.64 13.82 -58.48
CA ALA A 425 -45.00 13.51 -58.89
C ALA A 425 -46.03 14.53 -58.37
N SER A 426 -45.85 15.01 -57.13
CA SER A 426 -46.72 16.05 -56.56
C SER A 426 -46.61 17.38 -57.31
N VAL A 427 -45.40 17.78 -57.72
CA VAL A 427 -45.18 18.99 -58.53
C VAL A 427 -45.87 18.86 -59.89
N LEU A 428 -45.73 17.71 -60.55
CA LEU A 428 -46.38 17.49 -61.85
C LEU A 428 -47.91 17.45 -61.75
N ALA A 429 -48.47 16.80 -60.73
CA ALA A 429 -49.91 16.79 -60.49
C ALA A 429 -50.46 18.20 -60.18
N GLY A 430 -49.72 18.98 -59.39
CA GLY A 430 -50.04 20.38 -59.14
C GLY A 430 -49.98 21.23 -60.41
N HIS A 431 -48.97 21.02 -61.27
CA HIS A 431 -48.87 21.71 -62.55
C HIS A 431 -49.99 21.32 -63.51
N ALA A 432 -50.33 20.03 -63.60
CA ALA A 432 -51.46 19.54 -64.37
C ALA A 432 -52.78 20.18 -63.90
N THR A 433 -52.98 20.34 -62.59
CA THR A 433 -54.14 21.05 -62.02
C THR A 433 -54.24 22.50 -62.52
N VAL A 434 -53.12 23.22 -62.58
CA VAL A 434 -53.07 24.59 -63.12
C VAL A 434 -53.41 24.60 -64.62
N LEU A 435 -52.86 23.66 -65.38
CA LEU A 435 -53.14 23.53 -66.82
C LEU A 435 -54.61 23.19 -67.08
N LEU A 436 -55.23 22.31 -66.29
CA LEU A 436 -56.68 22.05 -66.35
C LEU A 436 -57.49 23.33 -66.10
N GLY A 437 -57.09 24.12 -65.10
CA GLY A 437 -57.63 25.46 -64.83
C GLY A 437 -57.62 26.35 -66.06
N ARG A 438 -56.45 26.44 -66.71
CA ARG A 438 -56.25 27.22 -67.93
C ARG A 438 -57.11 26.71 -69.09
N MET A 439 -57.07 25.41 -69.40
CA MET A 439 -57.81 24.82 -70.51
C MET A 439 -59.32 25.00 -70.35
N SER A 440 -59.84 24.85 -69.13
CA SER A 440 -61.26 25.11 -68.86
C SER A 440 -61.63 26.57 -69.08
N GLN A 441 -60.76 27.50 -68.71
CA GLN A 441 -60.99 28.93 -68.96
C GLN A 441 -60.93 29.24 -70.46
N GLU A 442 -59.96 28.69 -71.20
CA GLU A 442 -59.87 28.84 -72.66
C GLU A 442 -61.13 28.29 -73.36
N LEU A 443 -61.61 27.10 -72.97
CA LEU A 443 -62.85 26.54 -73.51
C LEU A 443 -64.07 27.40 -73.21
N LYS A 444 -64.15 27.96 -71.98
CA LYS A 444 -65.23 28.89 -71.60
C LYS A 444 -65.17 30.16 -72.45
N THR A 445 -63.99 30.75 -72.62
CA THR A 445 -63.84 31.94 -73.45
C THR A 445 -64.18 31.67 -74.92
N LEU A 446 -63.74 30.53 -75.47
CA LEU A 446 -64.13 30.12 -76.83
C LEU A 446 -65.64 29.93 -76.95
N GLN A 447 -66.31 29.41 -75.92
CA GLN A 447 -67.77 29.31 -75.91
C GLN A 447 -68.44 30.69 -75.90
N GLU A 448 -67.98 31.60 -75.05
CA GLU A 448 -68.49 32.99 -75.02
C GLU A 448 -68.28 33.71 -76.36
N LEU A 449 -67.18 33.42 -77.06
CA LEU A 449 -66.93 33.92 -78.41
C LEU A 449 -67.84 33.29 -79.45
N ARG A 450 -68.15 31.99 -79.36
CA ARG A 450 -69.16 31.35 -80.22
C ARG A 450 -70.54 31.96 -80.01
N ASP A 451 -70.93 32.19 -78.76
CA ASP A 451 -72.20 32.84 -78.42
C ASP A 451 -72.23 34.28 -78.99
N TYR A 452 -71.12 35.01 -78.89
CA TYR A 452 -70.97 36.33 -79.49
C TYR A 452 -71.04 36.31 -81.03
N ALA A 453 -70.38 35.35 -81.68
CA ALA A 453 -70.47 35.16 -83.13
C ALA A 453 -71.90 34.82 -83.58
N SER A 454 -72.59 33.96 -82.83
CA SER A 454 -74.00 33.64 -83.07
C SER A 454 -74.90 34.87 -82.90
N MET A 455 -74.64 35.70 -81.91
CA MET A 455 -75.37 36.97 -81.69
C MET A 455 -75.19 37.92 -82.88
N LEU A 456 -73.96 38.14 -83.33
CA LEU A 456 -73.67 38.98 -84.51
C LEU A 456 -74.35 38.46 -85.78
N LEU A 457 -74.36 37.14 -85.98
CA LEU A 457 -75.03 36.52 -87.11
C LEU A 457 -76.56 36.65 -87.03
N GLN A 458 -77.12 36.55 -85.83
CA GLN A 458 -78.54 36.77 -85.59
C GLN A 458 -78.95 38.23 -85.86
N GLU A 459 -78.13 39.20 -85.47
CA GLU A 459 -78.35 40.62 -85.79
C GLU A 459 -78.34 40.85 -87.31
N ALA A 460 -77.36 40.25 -88.03
CA ALA A 460 -77.32 40.32 -89.49
C ALA A 460 -78.57 39.70 -90.14
N GLN A 461 -79.08 38.59 -89.60
CA GLN A 461 -80.31 37.96 -90.05
C GLN A 461 -81.54 38.86 -89.84
N GLN A 462 -81.64 39.52 -88.68
CA GLN A 462 -82.74 40.44 -88.38
C GLN A 462 -82.71 41.67 -89.30
N MET A 463 -81.52 42.23 -89.54
CA MET A 463 -81.36 43.34 -90.49
C MET A 463 -81.75 42.93 -91.92
N TYR A 464 -81.37 41.72 -92.35
CA TYR A 464 -81.78 41.18 -93.64
C TYR A 464 -83.30 41.00 -93.72
N ALA A 465 -83.93 40.44 -92.68
CA ALA A 465 -85.39 40.28 -92.63
C ALA A 465 -86.13 41.62 -92.74
N ALA A 466 -85.67 42.65 -92.02
CA ALA A 466 -86.22 44.01 -92.13
C ALA A 466 -86.05 44.60 -93.54
N ASP A 467 -84.97 44.28 -94.23
CA ASP A 467 -84.74 44.68 -95.63
C ASP A 467 -85.63 43.93 -96.62
N VAL A 468 -85.98 42.67 -96.34
CA VAL A 468 -87.00 41.92 -97.08
C VAL A 468 -88.39 42.53 -96.88
N GLU A 469 -88.77 42.80 -95.63
CA GLU A 469 -90.07 43.38 -95.27
C GLU A 469 -90.29 44.79 -95.83
N SER A 470 -89.22 45.59 -95.90
CA SER A 470 -89.25 46.94 -96.50
C SER A 470 -89.24 46.94 -98.04
N GLY A 471 -89.21 45.77 -98.67
CA GLY A 471 -89.31 45.64 -100.13
C GLY A 471 -88.04 46.07 -100.88
N ARG A 472 -86.87 46.03 -100.23
CA ARG A 472 -85.60 46.35 -100.91
C ARG A 472 -85.30 45.32 -102.01
N GLY A 473 -84.70 45.80 -103.10
CA GLY A 473 -84.27 44.95 -104.21
C GLY A 473 -83.17 43.97 -103.80
N GLU A 474 -83.14 42.79 -104.43
CA GLU A 474 -82.21 41.68 -104.12
C GLU A 474 -80.73 42.11 -104.09
N ALA A 475 -80.30 42.88 -105.10
CA ALA A 475 -78.92 43.37 -105.17
C ALA A 475 -78.56 44.33 -104.02
N GLU A 476 -79.51 45.17 -103.60
CA GLU A 476 -79.31 46.08 -102.46
C GLU A 476 -79.26 45.29 -101.14
N ARG A 477 -80.16 44.30 -100.96
CA ARG A 477 -80.15 43.43 -99.78
C ARG A 477 -78.83 42.66 -99.63
N ARG A 478 -78.34 42.05 -100.70
CA ARG A 478 -77.05 41.35 -100.71
C ARG A 478 -75.89 42.27 -100.34
N ARG A 479 -75.84 43.47 -100.92
CA ARG A 479 -74.80 44.45 -100.60
C ARG A 479 -74.84 44.85 -99.13
N ARG A 480 -76.02 45.14 -98.56
CA ARG A 480 -76.16 45.50 -97.15
C ARG A 480 -75.84 44.34 -96.22
N LEU A 481 -76.19 43.11 -96.60
CA LEU A 481 -75.77 41.92 -95.87
C LEU A 481 -74.25 41.78 -95.86
N GLN A 482 -73.59 41.95 -97.02
CA GLN A 482 -72.13 41.94 -97.10
C GLN A 482 -71.49 43.01 -96.22
N ASP A 483 -71.96 44.26 -96.29
CA ASP A 483 -71.49 45.36 -95.44
C ASP A 483 -71.67 45.03 -93.93
N THR A 484 -72.80 44.39 -93.59
CA THR A 484 -73.11 43.97 -92.21
C THR A 484 -72.18 42.84 -91.75
N LEU A 485 -71.89 41.86 -92.60
CA LEU A 485 -70.96 40.78 -92.31
C LEU A 485 -69.52 41.29 -92.18
N ASP A 486 -69.11 42.24 -93.01
CA ASP A 486 -67.77 42.84 -92.92
C ASP A 486 -67.62 43.64 -91.61
N CYS A 487 -68.67 44.35 -91.19
CA CYS A 487 -68.74 44.98 -89.88
C CYS A 487 -68.68 43.93 -88.74
N ALA A 488 -69.48 42.86 -88.82
CA ALA A 488 -69.48 41.78 -87.84
C ALA A 488 -68.11 41.10 -87.74
N ARG A 489 -67.43 40.86 -88.86
CA ARG A 489 -66.05 40.33 -88.90
C ARG A 489 -65.07 41.26 -88.22
N GLN A 490 -65.17 42.57 -88.44
CA GLN A 490 -64.31 43.54 -87.76
C GLN A 490 -64.55 43.55 -86.23
N LEU A 491 -65.82 43.59 -85.80
CA LEU A 491 -66.19 43.56 -84.39
C LEU A 491 -65.76 42.25 -83.72
N TYR A 492 -65.94 41.13 -84.41
CA TYR A 492 -65.51 39.82 -83.95
C TYR A 492 -63.99 39.73 -83.85
N ALA A 493 -63.26 40.13 -84.89
CA ALA A 493 -61.80 40.12 -84.91
C ALA A 493 -61.19 40.97 -83.80
N GLN A 494 -61.78 42.12 -83.45
CA GLN A 494 -61.34 42.95 -82.33
C GLN A 494 -61.41 42.20 -80.99
N ARG A 495 -62.47 41.41 -80.78
CA ARG A 495 -62.63 40.62 -79.55
C ARG A 495 -61.76 39.36 -79.56
N ALA A 496 -61.71 38.65 -80.68
CA ALA A 496 -60.95 37.42 -80.85
C ALA A 496 -59.42 37.64 -80.82
N ALA A 497 -58.94 38.84 -81.17
CA ALA A 497 -57.51 39.17 -81.17
C ALA A 497 -56.82 38.96 -79.82
N LEU A 498 -57.57 38.99 -78.71
CA LEU A 498 -57.04 38.78 -77.36
C LEU A 498 -56.92 37.29 -76.98
N GLU A 499 -57.64 36.40 -77.66
CA GLU A 499 -57.81 34.98 -77.27
C GLU A 499 -57.01 34.01 -78.14
N GLY A 500 -56.30 34.52 -79.16
CA GLY A 500 -55.37 33.75 -79.98
C GLY A 500 -55.97 33.16 -81.27
N SER A 501 -55.19 32.31 -81.94
CA SER A 501 -55.50 31.82 -83.29
C SER A 501 -56.73 30.91 -83.36
N ALA A 502 -56.98 30.11 -82.32
CA ALA A 502 -58.14 29.22 -82.25
C ALA A 502 -59.48 29.99 -82.26
N ALA A 503 -59.48 31.23 -81.75
CA ALA A 503 -60.65 32.08 -81.72
C ALA A 503 -60.94 32.75 -83.07
N ALA A 504 -59.93 32.97 -83.91
CA ALA A 504 -60.05 33.79 -85.12
C ALA A 504 -61.06 33.24 -86.15
N GLY A 505 -61.21 31.91 -86.23
CA GLY A 505 -62.09 31.25 -87.21
C GLY A 505 -63.54 31.03 -86.78
N LEU A 506 -63.90 31.26 -85.50
CA LEU A 506 -65.20 30.81 -84.99
C LEU A 506 -66.39 31.51 -85.66
N LEU A 507 -66.26 32.78 -86.08
CA LEU A 507 -67.34 33.47 -86.80
C LEU A 507 -67.61 32.82 -88.15
N ASP A 508 -66.57 32.50 -88.92
CA ASP A 508 -66.71 31.84 -90.21
C ASP A 508 -67.25 30.40 -90.04
N GLU A 509 -66.85 29.70 -88.96
CA GLU A 509 -67.46 28.41 -88.58
C GLU A 509 -68.97 28.55 -88.31
N GLN A 510 -69.41 29.59 -87.57
CA GLN A 510 -70.83 29.83 -87.32
C GLN A 510 -71.60 30.20 -88.59
N ILE A 511 -71.00 30.99 -89.49
CA ILE A 511 -71.59 31.30 -90.81
C ILE A 511 -71.77 30.01 -91.62
N ALA A 512 -70.74 29.16 -91.69
CA ALA A 512 -70.82 27.89 -92.40
C ALA A 512 -71.85 26.93 -91.78
N ALA A 513 -71.93 26.87 -90.44
CA ALA A 513 -72.92 26.09 -89.72
C ALA A 513 -74.35 26.56 -90.00
N ALA A 514 -74.60 27.88 -90.01
CA ALA A 514 -75.91 28.45 -90.33
C ALA A 514 -76.36 28.16 -91.76
N ILE A 515 -75.45 28.27 -92.74
CA ILE A 515 -75.71 27.90 -94.14
C ILE A 515 -76.11 26.42 -94.24
N THR A 516 -75.38 25.55 -93.53
CA THR A 516 -75.63 24.10 -93.54
C THR A 516 -76.94 23.72 -92.84
N ALA A 517 -77.31 24.41 -91.76
CA ALA A 517 -78.50 24.11 -90.97
C ALA A 517 -79.81 24.44 -91.70
N ALA A 518 -79.81 25.43 -92.60
CA ALA A 518 -81.01 25.89 -93.29
C ALA A 518 -80.71 26.32 -94.74
N PRO A 519 -80.33 25.41 -95.65
CA PRO A 519 -79.83 25.78 -96.98
C PRO A 519 -80.86 26.47 -97.88
N ASP A 520 -82.16 26.27 -97.63
CA ASP A 520 -83.25 26.72 -98.52
C ASP A 520 -83.86 28.08 -98.13
N THR A 521 -83.23 28.84 -97.22
CA THR A 521 -83.75 30.16 -96.84
C THR A 521 -83.15 31.25 -97.72
N PRO A 522 -83.92 32.30 -98.10
CA PRO A 522 -83.35 33.43 -98.86
C PRO A 522 -82.17 34.09 -98.16
N PHE A 523 -82.18 34.10 -96.82
CA PHE A 523 -81.07 34.62 -96.02
C PHE A 523 -79.81 33.78 -96.18
N THR A 524 -79.88 32.45 -96.08
CA THR A 524 -78.70 31.57 -96.14
C THR A 524 -78.13 31.47 -97.55
N GLU A 525 -78.96 31.55 -98.60
CA GLU A 525 -78.48 31.66 -99.98
C GLU A 525 -77.66 32.94 -100.19
N ASP A 526 -78.21 34.08 -99.77
CA ASP A 526 -77.52 35.38 -99.85
C ASP A 526 -76.31 35.45 -98.91
N LEU A 527 -76.37 34.81 -97.74
CA LEU A 527 -75.26 34.69 -96.79
C LEU A 527 -74.10 33.90 -97.40
N ALA A 528 -74.38 32.78 -98.09
CA ALA A 528 -73.35 31.98 -98.76
C ALA A 528 -72.66 32.75 -99.90
N LEU A 529 -73.41 33.58 -100.62
CA LEU A 529 -72.85 34.48 -101.64
C LEU A 529 -72.01 35.59 -101.01
N ALA A 530 -72.52 36.26 -99.99
CA ALA A 530 -71.83 37.36 -99.30
C ALA A 530 -70.58 36.91 -98.54
N ALA A 531 -70.58 35.68 -98.01
CA ALA A 531 -69.42 35.08 -97.36
C ALA A 531 -68.34 34.58 -98.34
N GLY A 532 -68.60 34.59 -99.65
CA GLY A 532 -67.66 34.12 -100.67
C GLY A 532 -67.67 32.61 -100.90
N HIS A 533 -68.62 31.86 -100.33
CA HIS A 533 -68.73 30.41 -100.54
C HIS A 533 -69.34 30.04 -101.91
N GLY A 534 -70.09 30.94 -102.54
CA GLY A 534 -70.76 30.70 -103.82
C GLY A 534 -69.84 30.55 -105.04
N GLU A 535 -68.66 31.20 -105.06
CA GLU A 535 -67.73 31.08 -106.18
C GLU A 535 -66.91 29.78 -106.14
N ASN A 536 -66.60 29.28 -104.94
CA ASN A 536 -65.84 28.04 -104.77
C ASN A 536 -66.68 26.79 -105.06
N ALA A 537 -67.98 26.78 -104.71
CA ALA A 537 -68.88 25.68 -105.04
C ALA A 537 -69.14 25.58 -106.56
N ARG A 538 -69.21 26.72 -107.27
CA ARG A 538 -69.35 26.72 -108.75
C ARG A 538 -68.09 26.27 -109.48
N ARG A 539 -66.90 26.58 -108.95
CA ARG A 539 -65.62 26.10 -109.51
C ARG A 539 -65.33 24.62 -109.27
N SER A 540 -65.95 24.01 -108.26
CA SER A 540 -65.78 22.58 -107.96
C SER A 540 -66.83 21.68 -108.63
N ALA A 541 -67.91 22.26 -109.17
CA ALA A 541 -68.93 21.57 -109.95
C ALA A 541 -68.74 21.67 -111.49
N SER A 542 -67.79 22.50 -111.96
CA SER A 542 -67.34 22.59 -113.36
C SER A 542 -66.06 21.80 -113.56
#